data_AF-A0A1W2TCY2-F1
#
_entry.id   AF-A0A1W2TCY2-F1
#
_cell.length_a   1.000
_cell.length_b   1.000
_cell.length_c   1.000
_cell.angle_alpha   90.00
_cell.angle_beta   90.00
_cell.angle_gamma   90.00
#
_symmetry.space_group_name_H-M   'P 1'
#
loop_
_entity.id
_entity.type
_entity.pdbx_description
1 polymer ?
#
loop_
_entity_poly.entity_id
_entity_poly.type
_entity_poly.pdbx_seq_one_letter_code
_entity_poly.pdbx_strand_id
1 'polypeptide(L)'
;MTRRIVYSVALGVFVCTTILTLTSLLTTHWVTYSVTASTGATFTKRLGLYESCSSVADPSCRPFPSDDDCRAGSGSGSGNNGIGSRAFCSLWRTGGFLLALATIVELAILVSFLVVLAGGKPKREGGWRLVGALLLADAVIEFTGMGIVAWLFEHDSQFVVPGWSLDYSFYLCTASGSVSVLLAAALAASAYLLPPEDDYESLEDPLDS
;
A
#
# COMPACT_ATOMS: atom_id res chain seq x y z
N MET A 1 -3.00 -26.87 -17.05
CA MET A 1 -2.25 -27.15 -15.79
C MET A 1 -1.31 -26.01 -15.40
N THR A 2 -0.40 -25.55 -16.29
CA THR A 2 0.59 -24.50 -16.02
C THR A 2 -0.02 -23.18 -15.55
N ARG A 3 -1.12 -22.74 -16.17
CA ARG A 3 -1.82 -21.50 -15.78
C ARG A 3 -2.32 -21.54 -14.33
N ARG A 4 -2.79 -22.70 -13.85
CA ARG A 4 -3.23 -22.85 -12.44
C ARG A 4 -2.07 -22.63 -11.47
N ILE A 5 -0.91 -23.20 -11.74
CA ILE A 5 0.29 -23.03 -10.91
C ILE A 5 0.69 -21.56 -10.85
N VAL A 6 0.69 -20.85 -11.98
CA VAL A 6 0.99 -19.41 -12.03
C VAL A 6 0.05 -18.61 -11.14
N TYR A 7 -1.27 -18.81 -11.26
CA TYR A 7 -2.24 -18.10 -10.41
C TYR A 7 -2.13 -18.50 -8.93
N SER A 8 -1.81 -19.76 -8.61
CA SER A 8 -1.62 -20.21 -7.22
C SER A 8 -0.38 -19.60 -6.58
N VAL A 9 0.73 -19.53 -7.31
CA VAL A 9 1.96 -18.87 -6.84
C VAL A 9 1.72 -17.37 -6.69
N ALA A 10 1.10 -16.73 -7.69
CA ALA A 10 0.75 -15.32 -7.64
C ALA A 10 -0.16 -15.00 -6.45
N LEU A 11 -1.15 -15.86 -6.17
CA LEU A 11 -2.01 -15.73 -4.99
C LEU A 11 -1.20 -15.81 -3.69
N GLY A 12 -0.28 -16.77 -3.57
CA GLY A 12 0.56 -16.90 -2.37
C GLY A 12 1.42 -15.65 -2.13
N VAL A 13 2.05 -15.12 -3.18
CA VAL A 13 2.83 -13.87 -3.11
C VAL A 13 1.92 -12.68 -2.78
N PHE A 14 0.72 -12.63 -3.35
CA PHE A 14 -0.22 -11.54 -3.12
C PHE A 14 -0.79 -11.57 -1.69
N VAL A 15 -1.02 -12.75 -1.09
CA VAL A 15 -1.37 -12.85 0.33
C VAL A 15 -0.28 -12.25 1.22
N CYS A 16 0.99 -12.55 0.94
CA CYS A 16 2.10 -11.90 1.65
C CYS A 16 2.09 -10.37 1.45
N THR A 17 1.80 -9.92 0.22
CA THR A 17 1.69 -8.50 -0.13
C THR A 17 0.63 -7.80 0.72
N THR A 18 -0.59 -8.35 0.79
CA THR A 18 -1.68 -7.82 1.63
C THR A 18 -1.30 -7.76 3.12
N ILE A 19 -0.55 -8.74 3.62
CA ILE A 19 -0.06 -8.73 5.01
C ILE A 19 0.94 -7.58 5.24
N LEU A 20 1.82 -7.30 4.28
CA LEU A 20 2.76 -6.18 4.37
C LEU A 20 2.02 -4.84 4.39
N THR A 21 1.02 -4.67 3.52
CA THR A 21 0.19 -3.46 3.45
C THR A 21 -0.62 -3.26 4.73
N LEU A 22 -1.27 -4.31 5.25
CA LEU A 22 -1.98 -4.25 6.52
C LEU A 22 -1.05 -3.93 7.69
N THR A 23 0.14 -4.55 7.73
CA THR A 23 1.16 -4.26 8.75
C THR A 23 1.58 -2.80 8.67
N SER A 24 1.80 -2.28 7.46
CA SER A 24 2.13 -0.88 7.25
C SER A 24 1.01 0.04 7.74
N LEU A 25 -0.24 -0.24 7.41
CA LEU A 25 -1.40 0.57 7.80
C LEU A 25 -1.61 0.64 9.32
N LEU A 26 -1.43 -0.48 10.02
CA LEU A 26 -1.73 -0.61 11.45
C LEU A 26 -0.57 -0.18 12.37
N THR A 27 0.64 -0.05 11.84
CA THR A 27 1.82 0.31 12.64
C THR A 27 2.09 1.80 12.62
N THR A 28 2.62 2.33 13.73
CA THR A 28 2.91 3.76 13.90
C THR A 28 4.30 4.17 13.42
N HIS A 29 4.91 3.38 12.53
CA HIS A 29 6.30 3.52 12.12
C HIS A 29 6.43 3.96 10.67
N TRP A 30 5.64 4.97 10.31
CA TRP A 30 5.76 5.64 9.04
C TRP A 30 6.90 6.63 9.07
N VAL A 31 6.91 7.45 10.11
CA VAL A 31 7.93 8.48 10.33
C VAL A 31 8.33 8.46 11.80
N THR A 32 9.63 8.28 12.07
CA THR A 32 10.16 8.17 13.42
C THR A 32 11.15 9.29 13.69
N TYR A 33 10.96 9.93 14.85
CA TYR A 33 11.87 10.89 15.45
C TYR A 33 12.62 10.24 16.60
N SER A 34 13.94 10.37 16.62
CA SER A 34 14.76 9.94 17.76
C SER A 34 15.93 10.88 17.99
N VAL A 35 16.07 11.34 19.23
CA VAL A 35 17.21 12.18 19.66
C VAL A 35 17.69 11.77 21.06
N THR A 36 19.00 11.79 21.26
CA THR A 36 19.62 11.56 22.56
C THR A 36 20.01 12.91 23.17
N ALA A 37 19.44 13.26 24.31
CA ALA A 37 19.79 14.47 25.03
C ALA A 37 21.20 14.37 25.65
N SER A 38 21.80 15.53 25.94
CA SER A 38 23.10 15.61 26.64
C SER A 38 23.09 14.99 28.04
N THR A 39 21.90 14.80 28.62
CA THR A 39 21.66 14.10 29.89
C THR A 39 21.67 12.57 29.77
N GLY A 40 21.80 12.03 28.55
CA GLY A 40 21.76 10.59 28.26
C GLY A 40 20.36 10.01 28.04
N ALA A 41 19.29 10.79 28.23
CA ALA A 41 17.92 10.36 27.96
C ALA A 41 17.63 10.35 26.45
N THR A 42 16.97 9.29 25.97
CA THR A 42 16.52 9.17 24.57
C THR A 42 15.05 9.54 24.44
N PHE A 43 14.75 10.45 23.54
CA PHE A 43 13.39 10.88 23.23
C PHE A 43 12.98 10.30 21.89
N THR A 44 11.88 9.55 21.87
CA THR A 44 11.37 8.92 20.65
C THR A 44 9.93 9.33 20.41
N LYS A 45 9.61 9.66 19.16
CA LYS A 45 8.25 9.93 18.69
C LYS A 45 8.02 9.18 17.38
N ARG A 46 6.94 8.44 17.30
CA ARG A 46 6.58 7.58 16.18
C ARG A 46 5.25 8.05 15.62
N LEU A 47 5.21 8.35 14.33
CA LEU A 47 4.02 8.78 13.63
C LEU A 47 3.51 7.64 12.76
N GLY A 48 2.28 7.22 13.00
CA GLY A 48 1.48 6.43 12.07
C GLY A 48 0.52 7.29 11.26
N LEU A 49 -0.31 6.62 10.48
CA LEU A 49 -1.36 7.28 9.70
C LEU A 49 -2.47 7.87 10.58
N TYR A 50 -2.89 7.11 11.60
CA TYR A 50 -4.06 7.45 12.44
C TYR A 50 -3.70 7.73 13.89
N GLU A 51 -2.50 7.37 14.32
CA GLU A 51 -2.06 7.46 15.70
C GLU A 51 -0.60 7.91 15.75
N SER A 52 -0.27 8.70 16.77
CA SER A 52 1.09 9.11 17.08
C SER A 52 1.44 8.71 18.50
N CYS A 53 2.64 8.17 18.71
CA CYS A 53 3.13 7.75 20.01
C CYS A 53 4.41 8.50 20.36
N SER A 54 4.58 8.88 21.62
CA SER A 54 5.75 9.60 22.14
C SER A 54 6.18 9.01 23.48
N SER A 55 7.48 8.92 23.73
CA SER A 55 8.03 8.44 25.00
C SER A 55 7.87 9.43 26.16
N VAL A 56 7.47 10.68 25.88
CA VAL A 56 7.36 11.77 26.87
C VAL A 56 5.91 12.19 27.12
N ALA A 57 5.00 11.87 26.19
CA ALA A 57 3.60 12.28 26.32
C ALA A 57 2.84 11.35 27.28
N ASP A 58 1.85 11.91 27.98
CA ASP A 58 0.89 11.16 28.80
C ASP A 58 -0.54 11.59 28.40
N PRO A 59 -1.35 10.71 27.76
CA PRO A 59 -1.05 9.32 27.38
C PRO A 59 0.03 9.22 26.30
N SER A 60 0.73 8.08 26.28
CA SER A 60 1.87 7.84 25.38
C SER A 60 1.49 7.83 23.90
N CYS A 61 0.27 7.41 23.58
CA CYS A 61 -0.26 7.43 22.22
C CYS A 61 -1.57 8.21 22.14
N ARG A 62 -1.76 8.92 21.03
CA ARG A 62 -2.94 9.74 20.78
C ARG A 62 -3.31 9.75 19.30
N PRO A 63 -4.59 10.01 18.96
CA PRO A 63 -5.04 10.17 17.59
C PRO A 63 -4.20 11.22 16.83
N PHE A 64 -3.89 10.91 15.58
CA PHE A 64 -3.09 11.73 14.68
C PHE A 64 -3.74 11.82 13.30
N PRO A 65 -3.70 12.98 12.63
CA PRO A 65 -3.23 14.28 13.13
C PRO A 65 -4.30 14.96 14.01
N SER A 66 -3.87 15.62 15.10
CA SER A 66 -4.73 16.48 15.93
C SER A 66 -4.72 17.93 15.43
N ASP A 67 -5.64 18.77 15.92
CA ASP A 67 -5.67 20.19 15.54
C ASP A 67 -4.35 20.92 15.82
N ASP A 68 -3.66 20.53 16.88
CA ASP A 68 -2.37 21.12 17.24
C ASP A 68 -1.23 20.62 16.34
N ASP A 69 -1.26 19.37 15.88
CA ASP A 69 -0.33 18.89 14.85
C ASP A 69 -0.55 19.61 13.52
N CYS A 70 -1.81 19.84 13.18
CA CYS A 70 -2.18 20.57 11.97
C CYS A 70 -1.76 22.05 12.07
N ARG A 71 -1.72 22.65 13.26
CA ARG A 71 -1.14 23.99 13.48
C ARG A 71 0.39 23.97 13.52
N ALA A 72 1.00 22.94 14.11
CA ALA A 72 2.45 22.84 14.29
C ALA A 72 3.21 22.55 12.98
N GLY A 73 2.59 21.87 12.01
CA GLY A 73 3.15 21.70 10.64
C GLY A 73 3.34 23.02 9.88
N SER A 74 2.66 24.07 10.33
CA SER A 74 2.84 25.44 9.89
C SER A 74 3.66 26.18 10.93
N GLY A 75 4.98 26.30 10.72
CA GLY A 75 5.72 27.38 11.35
C GLY A 75 4.91 28.68 11.23
N SER A 76 4.80 29.43 12.33
CA SER A 76 4.14 30.74 12.41
C SER A 76 4.90 31.78 11.57
N GLY A 77 4.98 31.55 10.27
CA GLY A 77 5.74 32.32 9.30
C GLY A 77 4.87 32.52 8.08
N SER A 78 4.33 33.73 7.97
CA SER A 78 3.73 34.30 6.76
C SER A 78 4.81 34.44 5.66
N GLY A 79 5.38 33.32 5.22
CA GLY A 79 6.35 33.23 4.14
C GLY A 79 5.81 32.28 3.07
N ASN A 80 5.86 32.70 1.82
CA ASN A 80 5.21 32.06 0.66
C ASN A 80 5.79 30.69 0.25
N ASN A 81 6.56 30.03 1.12
CA ASN A 81 7.35 28.83 0.82
C ASN A 81 7.00 27.61 1.70
N GLY A 82 6.02 27.72 2.60
CA GLY A 82 5.56 26.61 3.46
C GLY A 82 4.14 26.15 3.11
N ILE A 83 3.86 24.86 3.32
CA ILE A 83 2.52 24.30 3.18
C ILE A 83 1.65 24.85 4.31
N GLY A 84 0.51 25.47 3.98
CA GLY A 84 -0.38 26.01 5.01
C GLY A 84 -0.83 24.91 5.98
N SER A 85 -1.00 25.24 7.26
CA SER A 85 -1.42 24.32 8.35
C SER A 85 -2.57 23.37 7.99
N ARG A 86 -3.55 23.88 7.24
CA ARG A 86 -4.71 23.09 6.79
C ARG A 86 -4.37 22.07 5.71
N ALA A 87 -3.38 22.35 4.87
CA ALA A 87 -2.97 21.49 3.78
C ALA A 87 -2.20 20.25 4.28
N PHE A 88 -1.34 20.37 5.30
CA PHE A 88 -0.71 19.20 5.95
C PHE A 88 -1.76 18.19 6.43
N CYS A 89 -2.72 18.68 7.23
CA CYS A 89 -3.80 17.90 7.81
C CYS A 89 -4.63 17.17 6.74
N SER A 90 -4.97 17.89 5.67
CA SER A 90 -5.75 17.35 4.56
C SER A 90 -4.95 16.28 3.81
N LEU A 91 -3.70 16.56 3.45
CA LEU A 91 -2.86 15.64 2.68
C LEU A 91 -2.54 14.38 3.47
N TRP A 92 -2.19 14.51 4.75
CA TRP A 92 -1.92 13.35 5.61
C TRP A 92 -3.15 12.44 5.73
N ARG A 93 -4.34 13.02 5.96
CA ARG A 93 -5.60 12.26 6.01
C ARG A 93 -5.96 11.65 4.66
N THR A 94 -5.69 12.33 3.55
CA THR A 94 -5.87 11.76 2.21
C THR A 94 -4.92 10.58 1.98
N GLY A 95 -3.65 10.69 2.38
CA GLY A 95 -2.70 9.57 2.34
C GLY A 95 -3.20 8.38 3.15
N GLY A 96 -3.70 8.61 4.36
CA GLY A 96 -4.32 7.59 5.19
C GLY A 96 -5.53 6.93 4.53
N PHE A 97 -6.44 7.73 3.97
CA PHE A 97 -7.60 7.23 3.23
C PHE A 97 -7.20 6.38 2.02
N LEU A 98 -6.20 6.80 1.25
CA LEU A 98 -5.72 6.05 0.09
C LEU A 98 -5.20 4.66 0.49
N LEU A 99 -4.45 4.54 1.59
CA LEU A 99 -3.96 3.23 2.02
C LEU A 99 -5.07 2.35 2.61
N ALA A 100 -6.05 2.93 3.30
CA ALA A 100 -7.25 2.19 3.67
C ALA A 100 -8.02 1.71 2.43
N LEU A 101 -8.12 2.54 1.39
CA LEU A 101 -8.72 2.14 0.12
C LEU A 101 -7.91 1.03 -0.57
N ALA A 102 -6.57 1.10 -0.56
CA ALA A 102 -5.70 0.07 -1.10
C ALA A 102 -5.99 -1.28 -0.45
N THR A 103 -6.03 -1.37 0.88
CA THR A 103 -6.36 -2.64 1.57
C THR A 103 -7.73 -3.21 1.19
N ILE A 104 -8.74 -2.38 0.91
CA ILE A 104 -10.04 -2.84 0.38
C ILE A 104 -9.88 -3.41 -1.03
N VAL A 105 -9.10 -2.75 -1.89
CA VAL A 105 -8.79 -3.21 -3.24
C VAL A 105 -8.01 -4.53 -3.19
N GLU A 106 -7.05 -4.68 -2.29
CA GLU A 106 -6.33 -5.93 -2.08
C GLU A 106 -7.26 -7.10 -1.72
N LEU A 107 -8.23 -6.88 -0.83
CA LEU A 107 -9.25 -7.90 -0.52
C LEU A 107 -10.07 -8.28 -1.77
N ALA A 108 -10.43 -7.30 -2.61
CA ALA A 108 -11.13 -7.55 -3.87
C ALA A 108 -10.25 -8.34 -4.86
N ILE A 109 -8.94 -8.08 -4.90
CA ILE A 109 -7.98 -8.83 -5.71
C ILE A 109 -7.85 -10.27 -5.21
N LEU A 110 -7.78 -10.49 -3.89
CA LEU A 110 -7.77 -11.85 -3.30
C LEU A 110 -9.00 -12.65 -3.72
N VAL A 111 -10.19 -12.06 -3.62
CA VAL A 111 -11.43 -12.68 -4.09
C VAL A 111 -11.36 -12.96 -5.59
N SER A 112 -10.82 -12.03 -6.38
CA SER A 112 -10.66 -12.21 -7.83
C SER A 112 -9.74 -13.39 -8.16
N PHE A 113 -8.63 -13.56 -7.45
CA PHE A 113 -7.76 -14.73 -7.60
C PHE A 113 -8.51 -16.04 -7.28
N LEU A 114 -9.29 -16.09 -6.20
CA LEU A 114 -10.08 -17.26 -5.84
C LEU A 114 -11.13 -17.60 -6.91
N VAL A 115 -11.82 -16.59 -7.44
CA VAL A 115 -12.81 -16.78 -8.53
C VAL A 115 -12.16 -17.28 -9.81
N VAL A 116 -10.97 -16.80 -10.16
CA VAL A 116 -10.21 -17.27 -11.33
C VAL A 116 -9.75 -18.71 -11.13
N LEU A 117 -9.23 -19.06 -9.94
CA LEU A 117 -8.76 -20.41 -9.63
C LEU A 117 -9.89 -21.44 -9.54
N ALA A 118 -11.01 -21.10 -8.90
CA ALA A 118 -12.20 -21.95 -8.82
C ALA A 118 -12.99 -21.99 -10.14
N GLY A 119 -12.73 -21.06 -11.05
CA GLY A 119 -13.40 -20.96 -12.33
C GLY A 119 -13.00 -21.99 -13.38
N GLY A 120 -13.86 -22.14 -14.39
CA GLY A 120 -13.55 -22.91 -15.60
C GLY A 120 -12.42 -22.30 -16.43
N LYS A 121 -12.01 -22.99 -17.50
CA LYS A 121 -11.00 -22.52 -18.46
C LYS A 121 -11.17 -21.04 -18.90
N PRO A 122 -12.37 -20.55 -19.30
CA PRO A 122 -12.50 -19.18 -19.82
C PRO A 122 -12.11 -18.12 -18.78
N LYS A 123 -12.39 -18.36 -17.49
CA LYS A 123 -11.98 -17.43 -16.42
C LYS A 123 -10.46 -17.44 -16.20
N ARG A 124 -9.79 -18.57 -16.42
CA ARG A 124 -8.33 -18.71 -16.26
C ARG A 124 -7.56 -18.12 -17.44
N GLU A 125 -8.12 -18.18 -18.64
CA GLU A 125 -7.51 -17.61 -19.85
C GLU A 125 -7.71 -16.09 -19.95
N GLY A 126 -8.89 -15.57 -19.56
CA GLY A 126 -9.21 -14.14 -19.61
C GLY A 126 -8.99 -13.36 -18.31
N GLY A 127 -8.90 -14.05 -17.16
CA GLY A 127 -8.91 -13.43 -15.83
C GLY A 127 -7.76 -12.48 -15.55
N TRP A 128 -6.61 -12.67 -16.21
CA TRP A 128 -5.42 -11.83 -16.03
C TRP A 128 -5.68 -10.35 -16.33
N ARG A 129 -6.63 -10.02 -17.22
CA ARG A 129 -6.96 -8.62 -17.54
C ARG A 129 -7.62 -7.94 -16.36
N LEU A 130 -8.58 -8.60 -15.72
CA LEU A 130 -9.27 -8.07 -14.55
C LEU A 130 -8.31 -8.02 -13.34
N VAL A 131 -7.66 -9.14 -13.04
CA VAL A 131 -6.73 -9.23 -11.89
C VAL A 131 -5.55 -8.27 -12.07
N GLY A 132 -4.95 -8.23 -13.27
CA GLY A 132 -3.87 -7.32 -13.59
C GLY A 132 -4.27 -5.85 -13.53
N ALA A 133 -5.47 -5.48 -14.01
CA ALA A 133 -5.97 -4.11 -13.90
C ALA A 133 -6.18 -3.69 -12.44
N LEU A 134 -6.73 -4.58 -11.61
CA LEU A 134 -6.90 -4.32 -10.18
C LEU A 134 -5.56 -4.19 -9.46
N LEU A 135 -4.58 -5.06 -9.74
CA LEU A 135 -3.21 -4.97 -9.19
C LEU A 135 -2.52 -3.65 -9.55
N LEU A 136 -2.70 -3.15 -10.78
CA LEU A 136 -2.14 -1.85 -11.17
C LEU A 136 -2.88 -0.69 -10.50
N ALA A 137 -4.21 -0.77 -10.37
CA ALA A 137 -4.99 0.24 -9.66
C ALA A 137 -4.57 0.32 -8.18
N ASP A 138 -4.39 -0.83 -7.53
CA ASP A 138 -3.87 -0.97 -6.16
C ASP A 138 -2.51 -0.28 -6.02
N ALA A 139 -1.54 -0.65 -6.86
CA ALA A 139 -0.20 -0.05 -6.83
C ALA A 139 -0.24 1.49 -7.04
N VAL A 140 -1.10 2.00 -7.93
CA VAL A 140 -1.26 3.45 -8.13
C VAL A 140 -1.79 4.12 -6.86
N ILE A 141 -2.77 3.53 -6.19
CA ILE A 141 -3.34 4.07 -4.95
C ILE A 141 -2.28 4.10 -3.85
N GLU A 142 -1.54 2.99 -3.67
CA GLU A 142 -0.45 2.91 -2.69
C GLU A 142 0.62 3.95 -2.99
N PHE A 143 1.21 3.96 -4.19
CA PHE A 143 2.25 4.92 -4.56
C PHE A 143 1.79 6.38 -4.46
N THR A 144 0.51 6.66 -4.69
CA THR A 144 -0.04 8.00 -4.48
C THR A 144 -0.06 8.35 -2.98
N GLY A 145 -0.53 7.45 -2.12
CA GLY A 145 -0.49 7.65 -0.66
C GLY A 145 0.94 7.83 -0.14
N MET A 146 1.86 6.98 -0.61
CA MET A 146 3.29 7.05 -0.32
C MET A 146 3.92 8.36 -0.78
N GLY A 147 3.62 8.78 -2.01
CA GLY A 147 4.10 10.02 -2.58
C GLY A 147 3.65 11.25 -1.79
N ILE A 148 2.41 11.25 -1.28
CA ILE A 148 1.93 12.31 -0.40
C ILE A 148 2.75 12.37 0.90
N VAL A 149 2.97 11.24 1.56
CA VAL A 149 3.75 11.19 2.82
C VAL A 149 5.20 11.61 2.58
N ALA A 150 5.83 11.12 1.52
CA ALA A 150 7.20 11.48 1.15
C ALA A 150 7.33 12.98 0.83
N TRP A 151 6.37 13.53 0.08
CA TRP A 151 6.34 14.95 -0.24
C TRP A 151 6.19 15.81 1.03
N LEU A 152 5.29 15.42 1.94
CA LEU A 152 5.15 16.10 3.24
C LEU A 152 6.43 16.00 4.07
N PHE A 153 7.09 14.84 4.09
CA PHE A 153 8.35 14.64 4.81
C PHE A 153 9.45 15.59 4.35
N GLU A 154 9.53 15.89 3.04
CA GLU A 154 10.54 16.78 2.47
C GLU A 154 10.17 18.27 2.57
N HIS A 155 8.89 18.61 2.49
CA HIS A 155 8.44 20.00 2.32
C HIS A 155 7.84 20.63 3.58
N ASP A 156 7.46 19.84 4.59
CA ASP A 156 6.84 20.38 5.79
C ASP A 156 7.88 20.76 6.86
N SER A 157 7.67 21.93 7.46
CA SER A 157 8.58 22.50 8.47
C SER A 157 8.75 21.65 9.73
N GLN A 158 7.79 20.76 10.04
CA GLN A 158 7.87 19.87 11.19
C GLN A 158 8.99 18.83 11.07
N PHE A 159 9.36 18.44 9.84
CA PHE A 159 10.33 17.39 9.57
C PHE A 159 11.75 17.93 9.28
N VAL A 160 11.91 19.26 9.20
CA VAL A 160 13.21 19.92 8.98
C VAL A 160 14.15 19.74 10.18
N VAL A 161 13.62 19.49 11.38
CA VAL A 161 14.42 19.29 12.59
C VAL A 161 15.23 17.98 12.48
N PRO A 162 16.54 17.98 12.74
CA PRO A 162 17.35 16.76 12.67
C PRO A 162 16.85 15.71 13.67
N GLY A 163 16.74 14.46 13.22
CA GLY A 163 16.28 13.32 14.02
C GLY A 163 15.06 12.59 13.45
N TRP A 164 14.41 13.15 12.44
CA TRP A 164 13.32 12.51 11.70
C TRP A 164 13.83 11.58 10.60
N SER A 165 13.17 10.45 10.42
CA SER A 165 13.47 9.45 9.39
C SER A 165 12.21 8.72 8.96
N LEU A 166 12.15 8.30 7.69
CA LEU A 166 11.15 7.36 7.20
C LEU A 166 11.47 5.97 7.75
N ASP A 167 10.45 5.30 8.30
CA ASP A 167 10.62 4.05 9.05
C ASP A 167 9.90 2.88 8.33
N TYR A 168 10.00 1.68 8.88
CA TYR A 168 9.71 0.43 8.18
C TYR A 168 8.31 0.36 7.54
N SER A 169 7.26 0.95 8.13
CA SER A 169 5.91 0.90 7.56
C SER A 169 5.89 1.51 6.16
N PHE A 170 6.63 2.60 5.97
CA PHE A 170 6.77 3.24 4.66
C PHE A 170 7.44 2.29 3.64
N TYR A 171 8.53 1.64 4.02
CA TYR A 171 9.22 0.71 3.13
C TYR A 171 8.38 -0.53 2.81
N LEU A 172 7.62 -1.05 3.78
CA LEU A 172 6.74 -2.21 3.58
C LEU A 172 5.64 -1.91 2.55
N CYS A 173 5.01 -0.73 2.61
CA CYS A 173 3.99 -0.33 1.63
C CYS A 173 4.59 0.00 0.25
N THR A 174 5.82 0.53 0.20
CA THR A 174 6.53 0.70 -1.08
C THR A 174 6.82 -0.66 -1.74
N ALA A 175 7.21 -1.64 -0.92
CA ALA A 175 7.48 -2.99 -1.36
C ALA A 175 6.19 -3.70 -1.83
N SER A 176 5.05 -3.54 -1.14
CA SER A 176 3.79 -4.13 -1.56
C SER A 176 3.37 -3.65 -2.95
N GLY A 177 3.36 -2.34 -3.19
CA GLY A 177 2.96 -1.79 -4.48
C GLY A 177 3.88 -2.20 -5.63
N SER A 178 5.18 -2.32 -5.33
CA SER A 178 6.16 -2.85 -6.28
C SER A 178 5.87 -4.30 -6.65
N VAL A 179 5.52 -5.13 -5.66
CA VAL A 179 5.14 -6.54 -5.89
C VAL A 179 3.82 -6.62 -6.67
N SER A 180 2.83 -5.76 -6.38
CA SER A 180 1.58 -5.69 -7.15
C SER A 180 1.84 -5.41 -8.64
N VAL A 181 2.73 -4.47 -8.97
CA VAL A 181 3.14 -4.20 -10.37
C VAL A 181 3.85 -5.41 -11.00
N LEU A 182 4.78 -6.04 -10.28
CA LEU A 182 5.50 -7.21 -10.79
C LEU A 182 4.55 -8.39 -11.04
N LEU A 183 3.58 -8.61 -10.16
CA LEU A 183 2.56 -9.64 -10.33
C LEU A 183 1.66 -9.34 -11.54
N ALA A 184 1.26 -8.08 -11.75
CA ALA A 184 0.50 -7.69 -12.93
C ALA A 184 1.27 -7.98 -14.22
N ALA A 185 2.55 -7.61 -14.27
CA ALA A 185 3.43 -7.89 -15.40
C ALA A 185 3.64 -9.39 -15.63
N ALA A 186 3.85 -10.16 -14.55
CA ALA A 186 4.03 -11.61 -14.62
C ALA A 186 2.77 -12.32 -15.13
N LEU A 187 1.58 -11.89 -14.67
CA LEU A 187 0.30 -12.43 -15.15
C LEU A 187 0.09 -12.12 -16.63
N ALA A 188 0.36 -10.88 -17.06
CA ALA A 188 0.28 -10.50 -18.47
C ALA A 188 1.27 -11.32 -19.32
N ALA A 189 2.52 -11.44 -18.91
CA ALA A 189 3.52 -12.26 -19.59
C ALA A 189 3.08 -13.73 -19.69
N SER A 190 2.54 -14.30 -18.60
CA SER A 190 2.04 -15.68 -18.58
C SER A 190 0.89 -15.88 -19.57
N ALA A 191 0.06 -14.87 -19.81
CA ALA A 191 -1.05 -14.97 -20.73
C ALA A 191 -0.61 -15.07 -22.20
N TYR A 192 0.47 -14.37 -22.57
CA TYR A 192 1.01 -14.35 -23.93
C TYR A 192 2.04 -15.45 -24.21
N LEU A 193 2.81 -15.87 -23.21
CA LEU A 193 3.88 -16.86 -23.37
C LEU A 193 3.42 -18.31 -23.20
N LEU A 194 2.35 -18.56 -22.42
CA LEU A 194 1.88 -19.92 -22.18
C LEU A 194 0.88 -20.35 -23.26
N PRO A 195 1.04 -21.56 -23.82
CA PRO A 195 0.04 -22.11 -24.73
C PRO A 195 -1.36 -22.16 -24.07
N PRO A 196 -2.44 -22.13 -24.88
CA PRO A 196 -3.79 -22.35 -24.38
C PRO A 196 -3.87 -23.72 -23.70
N GLU A 197 -4.77 -23.89 -22.73
CA GLU A 197 -4.89 -25.21 -22.07
C GLU A 197 -5.50 -26.23 -23.05
N ASP A 198 -4.73 -27.29 -23.38
CA ASP A 198 -5.15 -28.39 -24.26
C ASP A 198 -6.59 -28.85 -23.98
N ASP A 199 -7.36 -29.03 -25.05
CA ASP A 199 -8.79 -29.26 -24.96
C ASP A 199 -9.20 -30.71 -24.74
N TYR A 200 -10.41 -30.88 -24.20
CA TYR A 200 -11.14 -32.12 -24.37
C TYR A 200 -11.57 -32.18 -25.83
N GLU A 201 -11.38 -33.32 -26.50
CA GLU A 201 -12.03 -33.56 -27.80
C GLU A 201 -13.53 -33.27 -27.65
N SER A 202 -14.03 -32.30 -28.41
CA SER A 202 -15.46 -32.12 -28.59
C SER A 202 -16.01 -33.40 -29.23
N LEU A 203 -16.75 -34.19 -28.45
CA LEU A 203 -17.47 -35.34 -28.99
C LEU A 203 -18.49 -34.82 -30.01
N GLU A 204 -18.49 -35.34 -31.23
CA GLU A 204 -19.57 -35.08 -32.20
C GLU A 204 -20.93 -35.38 -31.56
N ASP A 205 -21.87 -34.44 -31.69
CA ASP A 205 -23.24 -34.66 -31.25
C ASP A 205 -23.84 -35.78 -32.13
N PRO A 206 -24.51 -36.80 -31.54
CA PRO A 206 -25.08 -37.94 -32.29
C PRO A 206 -26.24 -37.57 -33.23
N LEU A 207 -26.51 -36.28 -33.45
CA LEU A 207 -27.54 -35.78 -34.37
C LEU A 207 -27.00 -35.45 -35.77
N ASP A 208 -25.69 -35.53 -35.99
CA ASP A 208 -25.04 -35.28 -37.29
C ASP A 208 -24.71 -36.57 -38.08
N SER A 209 -25.37 -37.71 -37.79
CA SER A 209 -25.22 -38.99 -38.54
C SER A 209 -26.50 -39.46 -39.24
#